data_AF-A0A6J4TI05-F1
#
_entry.id   AF-A0A6J4TI05-F1
#
_cell.length_a   1.000
_cell.length_b   1.000
_cell.length_c   1.000
_cell.angle_alpha   90.00
_cell.angle_beta   90.00
_cell.angle_gamma   90.00
#
_symmetry.space_group_name_H-M   'P 1'
#
loop_
_entity.id
_entity.type
_entity.pdbx_description
1 polymer ?
#
loop_
_entity_poly.entity_id
_entity_poly.type
_entity_poly.pdbx_seq_one_letter_code
_entity_poly.pdbx_strand_id
1 'polypeptide(L)'
;MKKYSSFILSILTGLLLVFAWPVSAFTLFIFVAWIPLLFLADQEKNRIRFFLFSLLSMFIWNAATTWWIWKATAPGAIGAIIANSFLMSIPLWGFHIFKTKYG
;
A
#
# COMPACT_ATOMS: atom_id res chain seq x y z
N MET A 1 -17.15 -9.63 13.45
CA MET A 1 -15.73 -9.85 13.11
C MET A 1 -14.88 -8.98 14.04
N LYS A 2 -13.80 -9.51 14.64
CA LYS A 2 -12.91 -8.70 15.49
C LYS A 2 -12.34 -7.56 14.64
N LYS A 3 -12.46 -6.32 15.12
CA LYS A 3 -11.98 -5.13 14.42
C LYS A 3 -10.47 -5.04 14.65
N TYR A 4 -9.69 -5.38 13.63
CA TYR A 4 -8.24 -5.19 13.68
C TYR A 4 -7.94 -3.69 13.56
N SER A 5 -6.78 -3.24 14.06
CA SER A 5 -6.40 -1.85 13.87
C SER A 5 -6.07 -1.61 12.40
N SER A 6 -6.80 -0.69 11.76
CA SER A 6 -6.59 -0.26 10.37
C SER A 6 -5.14 0.14 10.09
N PHE A 7 -4.48 0.72 11.08
CA PHE A 7 -3.07 1.07 11.03
C PHE A 7 -2.17 -0.18 10.91
N ILE A 8 -2.42 -1.21 11.73
CA ILE A 8 -1.66 -2.46 11.68
C ILE A 8 -1.82 -3.15 10.33
N LEU A 9 -3.06 -3.20 9.80
CA LEU A 9 -3.33 -3.79 8.49
C LEU A 9 -2.58 -3.07 7.36
N SER A 10 -2.50 -1.73 7.42
CA SER A 10 -1.77 -0.93 6.43
C SER A 10 -0.26 -1.19 6.46
N ILE A 11 0.34 -1.21 7.65
CA ILE A 11 1.77 -1.50 7.81
C ILE A 11 2.07 -2.92 7.36
N LEU A 12 1.24 -3.89 7.75
CA LEU A 12 1.43 -5.28 7.38
C LEU A 12 1.37 -5.48 5.86
N THR A 13 0.43 -4.81 5.19
CA THR A 13 0.35 -4.81 3.71
C THR A 13 1.66 -4.31 3.11
N GLY A 14 2.13 -3.13 3.54
CA GLY A 14 3.37 -2.54 3.04
C GLY A 14 4.56 -3.46 3.23
N LEU A 15 4.75 -4.02 4.44
CA LEU A 15 5.85 -4.93 4.73
C LEU A 15 5.78 -6.23 3.91
N LEU A 16 4.60 -6.84 3.78
CA LEU A 16 4.44 -8.05 2.97
C LEU A 16 4.75 -7.79 1.48
N LEU A 17 4.38 -6.62 0.95
CA LEU A 17 4.74 -6.23 -0.42
C LEU A 17 6.25 -6.03 -0.59
N VAL A 18 6.96 -5.56 0.45
CA VAL A 18 8.43 -5.50 0.46
C VAL A 18 9.03 -6.90 0.44
N PHE A 19 8.52 -7.82 1.25
CA PHE A 19 8.98 -9.21 1.26
C PHE A 19 8.74 -9.91 -0.09
N ALA A 20 7.64 -9.60 -0.77
CA ALA A 20 7.30 -10.15 -2.07
C ALA A 20 7.98 -9.46 -3.27
N TRP A 21 8.91 -8.53 -3.03
CA TRP A 21 9.58 -7.79 -4.09
C TRP A 21 10.36 -8.73 -5.04
N PRO A 22 10.41 -8.49 -6.38
CA PRO A 22 10.84 -9.49 -7.37
C PRO A 22 12.26 -10.01 -7.25
N VAL A 23 13.15 -9.29 -6.57
CA VAL A 23 14.51 -9.76 -6.26
C VAL A 23 14.54 -10.79 -5.13
N SER A 24 13.43 -11.03 -4.44
CA SER A 24 13.29 -12.08 -3.45
C SER A 24 12.76 -13.38 -4.08
N ALA A 25 13.18 -14.53 -3.55
CA ALA A 25 12.63 -15.83 -3.92
C ALA A 25 11.12 -16.01 -3.59
N PHE A 26 10.53 -15.02 -2.92
CA PHE A 26 9.16 -15.05 -2.39
C PHE A 26 8.18 -14.22 -3.22
N THR A 27 8.45 -13.95 -4.50
CA THR A 27 7.56 -13.13 -5.34
C THR A 27 6.11 -13.63 -5.35
N LEU A 28 5.88 -14.94 -5.22
CA LEU A 28 4.53 -15.53 -5.13
C LEU A 28 3.74 -15.06 -3.90
N PHE A 29 4.40 -14.58 -2.84
CA PHE A 29 3.73 -14.01 -1.67
C PHE A 29 3.01 -12.69 -1.98
N ILE A 30 3.22 -12.10 -3.16
CA ILE A 30 2.54 -10.87 -3.56
C ILE A 30 1.02 -11.03 -3.54
N PHE A 31 0.49 -12.22 -3.88
CA PHE A 31 -0.95 -12.49 -3.82
C PHE A 31 -1.49 -12.45 -2.37
N VAL A 32 -0.69 -12.93 -1.42
CA VAL A 32 -1.03 -12.94 0.01
C VAL A 32 -0.85 -11.55 0.63
N ALA A 33 0.10 -10.75 0.13
CA ALA A 33 0.39 -9.41 0.61
C ALA A 33 -0.80 -8.44 0.50
N TRP A 34 -1.73 -8.68 -0.43
CA TRP A 34 -2.95 -7.88 -0.58
C TRP A 34 -4.05 -8.22 0.42
N ILE A 35 -4.00 -9.38 1.10
CA ILE A 35 -5.05 -9.83 2.01
C ILE A 35 -5.32 -8.84 3.15
N PRO A 36 -4.30 -8.30 3.87
CA PRO A 36 -4.56 -7.33 4.93
C PRO A 36 -5.19 -6.03 4.42
N LEU A 37 -4.86 -5.62 3.19
CA LEU A 37 -5.46 -4.45 2.54
C LEU A 37 -6.93 -4.68 2.17
N LEU A 38 -7.29 -5.89 1.73
CA LEU A 38 -8.68 -6.25 1.47
C LEU A 38 -9.51 -6.23 2.76
N PHE A 39 -8.96 -6.75 3.88
CA PHE A 39 -9.60 -6.64 5.19
C PHE A 39 -9.76 -5.18 5.64
N LEU A 40 -8.76 -4.34 5.38
CA LEU A 40 -8.86 -2.90 5.63
C LEU A 40 -10.01 -2.28 4.82
N ALA A 41 -10.17 -2.66 3.56
CA ALA A 41 -11.23 -2.18 2.68
C ALA A 41 -12.64 -2.63 3.13
N ASP A 42 -12.76 -3.75 3.84
CA ASP A 42 -14.02 -4.19 4.46
C ASP A 42 -14.33 -3.44 5.77
N GLN A 43 -13.30 -3.11 6.54
CA GLN A 43 -13.46 -2.52 7.88
C GLN A 43 -13.68 -1.01 7.86
N GLU A 44 -12.99 -0.31 6.96
CA GLU A 44 -13.06 1.14 6.84
C GLU A 44 -14.15 1.55 5.86
N LYS A 45 -15.22 2.21 6.33
CA LYS A 45 -16.26 2.78 5.46
C LYS A 45 -15.92 4.19 4.95
N ASN A 46 -14.93 4.83 5.57
CA ASN A 46 -14.55 6.20 5.23
C ASN A 46 -13.51 6.18 4.11
N ARG A 47 -13.91 6.72 2.96
CA ARG A 47 -13.09 6.77 1.73
C ARG A 47 -11.75 7.49 1.92
N ILE A 48 -11.72 8.56 2.72
CA ILE A 48 -10.51 9.34 2.98
C ILE A 48 -9.57 8.54 3.88
N ARG A 49 -10.10 7.91 4.94
CA ARG A 49 -9.28 7.06 5.82
C ARG A 49 -8.67 5.88 5.07
N PHE A 50 -9.48 5.19 4.26
CA PHE A 50 -8.99 4.10 3.42
C PHE A 50 -7.88 4.56 2.46
N PHE A 51 -8.05 5.73 1.84
CA PHE A 51 -7.03 6.32 0.98
C PHE A 51 -5.72 6.58 1.73
N LEU A 52 -5.79 7.20 2.91
CA LEU A 52 -4.60 7.50 3.72
C LEU A 52 -3.86 6.23 4.17
N PHE A 53 -4.58 5.18 4.56
CA PHE A 53 -3.97 3.90 4.92
C PHE A 53 -3.40 3.14 3.72
N SER A 54 -4.07 3.21 2.55
CA SER A 54 -3.54 2.66 1.30
C SER A 54 -2.27 3.38 0.88
N LEU A 55 -2.26 4.72 0.99
CA LEU A 55 -1.10 5.57 0.75
C LEU A 55 0.07 5.22 1.67
N LEU A 56 -0.19 5.01 2.95
CA LEU A 56 0.82 4.56 3.91
C LEU A 56 1.42 3.20 3.50
N SER A 57 0.56 2.25 3.08
CA SER A 57 1.00 0.93 2.60
C SER A 57 1.90 1.04 1.38
N MET A 58 1.48 1.82 0.37
CA MET A 58 2.25 2.06 -0.85
C MET A 58 3.54 2.82 -0.58
N PHE A 59 3.53 3.76 0.39
CA PHE A 59 4.72 4.50 0.80
C PHE A 59 5.77 3.61 1.45
N ILE A 60 5.37 2.73 2.38
CA ILE A 60 6.27 1.75 2.99
C ILE A 60 6.90 0.87 1.90
N TRP A 61 6.07 0.39 0.98
CA TRP A 61 6.55 -0.44 -0.12
C TRP A 61 7.53 0.30 -1.03
N ASN A 62 7.18 1.50 -1.48
CA ASN A 62 8.05 2.31 -2.36
C ASN A 62 9.34 2.71 -1.66
N ALA A 63 9.30 3.17 -0.41
CA ALA A 63 10.49 3.55 0.33
C ALA A 63 11.50 2.40 0.43
N ALA A 64 11.02 1.17 0.62
CA ALA A 64 11.88 -0.01 0.74
C ALA A 64 12.31 -0.63 -0.59
N THR A 65 11.57 -0.45 -1.70
CA THR A 65 11.92 -1.04 -3.01
C THR A 65 12.63 -0.07 -3.94
N THR A 66 12.44 1.23 -3.75
CA THR A 66 12.99 2.30 -4.59
C THR A 66 14.05 3.16 -3.89
N TRP A 67 14.57 2.72 -2.74
CA TRP A 67 15.65 3.40 -2.01
C TRP A 67 16.91 3.66 -2.86
N TRP A 68 17.15 2.83 -3.87
CA TRP A 68 18.29 2.96 -4.78
C TRP A 68 18.29 4.27 -5.59
N ILE A 69 17.11 4.88 -5.80
CA ILE A 69 16.97 6.18 -6.51
C ILE A 69 17.69 7.30 -5.75
N TRP A 70 17.87 7.15 -4.43
CA TRP A 70 18.64 8.09 -3.62
C TRP A 70 20.06 8.32 -4.14
N LYS A 71 20.64 7.33 -4.82
CA LYS A 71 22.00 7.43 -5.39
C LYS A 71 22.09 8.42 -6.55
N ALA A 72 20.98 8.83 -7.17
CA ALA A 72 20.96 9.84 -8.22
C ALA A 72 20.90 11.25 -7.63
N THR A 73 19.77 11.63 -7.04
CA THR A 73 19.56 12.97 -6.47
C THR A 73 18.57 12.89 -5.31
N ALA A 74 18.97 13.28 -4.10
CA ALA A 74 18.14 13.12 -2.89
C ALA A 74 16.75 13.78 -2.98
N PRO A 75 16.61 15.06 -3.41
CA PRO A 75 15.29 15.66 -3.63
C PRO A 75 14.42 14.92 -4.66
N GLY A 76 15.04 14.47 -5.75
CA GLY A 76 14.36 13.72 -6.82
C GLY A 76 13.87 12.36 -6.34
N ALA A 77 14.65 11.67 -5.52
CA ALA A 77 14.28 10.38 -4.93
C ALA A 77 13.07 10.51 -3.99
N ILE A 78 13.06 11.52 -3.11
CA ILE A 78 11.93 11.78 -2.21
C ILE A 78 10.67 12.10 -3.02
N GLY A 79 10.79 12.99 -4.01
CA GLY A 79 9.68 13.35 -4.89
C GLY A 79 9.11 12.14 -5.64
N ALA A 80 10.00 11.28 -6.17
CA ALA A 80 9.61 10.06 -6.88
C ALA A 80 8.88 9.06 -5.97
N ILE A 81 9.39 8.81 -4.75
CA ILE A 81 8.76 7.89 -3.80
C ILE A 81 7.36 8.38 -3.44
N ILE A 82 7.20 9.66 -3.13
CA ILE A 82 5.90 10.24 -2.75
C ILE A 82 4.93 10.20 -3.93
N ALA A 83 5.36 10.67 -5.11
CA ALA A 83 4.53 10.70 -6.31
C ALA A 83 4.09 9.29 -6.71
N ASN A 84 5.00 8.32 -6.72
CA ASN A 84 4.67 6.94 -7.08
C ASN A 84 3.71 6.29 -6.09
N SER A 85 3.94 6.48 -4.78
CA SER A 85 3.03 6.00 -3.73
C SER A 85 1.63 6.58 -3.87
N PHE A 86 1.54 7.87 -4.21
CA PHE A 86 0.28 8.54 -4.47
C PHE A 86 -0.44 7.94 -5.68
N LEU A 87 0.25 7.82 -6.82
CA LEU A 87 -0.30 7.24 -8.05
C LEU A 87 -0.80 5.81 -7.83
N MET A 88 -0.03 4.97 -7.14
CA MET A 88 -0.40 3.59 -6.82
C MET A 88 -1.61 3.48 -5.87
N SER A 89 -1.92 4.53 -5.11
CA SER A 89 -3.06 4.55 -4.21
C SER A 89 -4.38 4.90 -4.89
N ILE A 90 -4.34 5.51 -6.08
CA ILE A 90 -5.54 5.93 -6.83
C ILE A 90 -6.41 4.73 -7.24
N PRO A 91 -5.88 3.64 -7.84
CA PRO A 91 -6.70 2.47 -8.19
C PRO A 91 -7.34 1.81 -6.96
N LEU A 92 -6.60 1.75 -5.84
CA LEU A 92 -7.10 1.18 -4.57
C LEU A 92 -8.26 2.02 -4.03
N TRP A 93 -8.13 3.34 -4.08
CA TRP A 93 -9.20 4.24 -3.70
C TRP A 93 -10.42 4.10 -4.60
N GLY A 94 -10.22 4.00 -5.91
CA GLY A 94 -11.26 3.68 -6.88
C GLY A 94 -11.99 2.39 -6.50
N PHE A 95 -11.25 1.29 -6.28
CA PHE A 95 -11.79 0.01 -5.82
C PHE A 95 -12.68 0.17 -4.59
N HIS A 96 -12.22 0.90 -3.58
CA HIS A 96 -12.99 1.09 -2.35
C HIS A 96 -14.26 1.93 -2.57
N ILE A 97 -14.21 2.93 -3.47
CA ILE A 97 -15.40 3.71 -3.86
C ILE A 97 -16.44 2.79 -4.54
N PHE A 98 -16.01 1.97 -5.51
CA PHE A 98 -16.91 1.04 -6.19
C PHE A 98 -17.51 0.03 -5.22
N LYS A 99 -16.67 -0.54 -4.35
CA LYS A 99 -17.11 -1.48 -3.32
C LYS A 99 -18.14 -0.86 -2.38
N THR A 100 -17.92 0.36 -1.91
CA THR A 100 -18.86 1.03 -0.98
C THR A 100 -20.17 1.43 -1.66
N LYS A 101 -20.18 1.57 -2.99
CA LYS A 101 -21.36 2.00 -3.75
C LYS A 101 -22.21 0.83 -4.27
N TYR A 102 -21.58 -0.30 -4.62
CA TYR A 102 -22.23 -1.42 -5.30
C TYR A 102 -22.11 -2.78 -4.58
N GLY A 103 -21.25 -2.90 -3.57
CA GLY A 103 -21.14 -4.06 -2.70
C GLY A 103 -21.87 -3.84 -1.38
#